data_AF-A0A1C5YGE2-F1
#
_entry.id   AF-A0A1C5YGE2-F1
#
_cell.length_a   1.000
_cell.length_b   1.000
_cell.length_c   1.000
_cell.angle_alpha   90.00
_cell.angle_beta   90.00
_cell.angle_gamma   90.00
#
_symmetry.space_group_name_H-M   'P 1'
#
loop_
_entity.id
_entity.type
_entity.pdbx_description
1 polymer ?
#
loop_
_entity_poly.entity_id
_entity_poly.type
_entity_poly.pdbx_seq_one_letter_code
_entity_poly.pdbx_strand_id
1 'polypeptide(L)'
;MYIFNYIIANPDLHDDNYGLLYNSETFEFKSVSPCYDHNVAFQEGLLGLSRTTMGNSASIPLDDLCEHFIVNYKDIAQKLKSIDLDEVKAYLSERQFNELNERITNVISWSE
;
A
#
# COMPACT_ATOMS: atom_id res chain seq x y z
N MET A 1 0.66 -0.32 -5.84
CA MET A 1 1.53 -0.99 -4.86
C MET A 1 1.92 -0.06 -3.72
N TYR A 2 2.65 1.04 -3.97
CA TYR A 2 3.09 1.97 -2.91
C TYR A 2 1.93 2.48 -2.04
N ILE A 3 0.86 2.99 -2.67
CA ILE A 3 -0.35 3.43 -1.97
C ILE A 3 -0.96 2.32 -1.11
N PHE A 4 -1.05 1.10 -1.66
CA PHE A 4 -1.63 -0.04 -0.95
C PHE A 4 -0.79 -0.42 0.28
N ASN A 5 0.52 -0.62 0.11
CA ASN A 5 1.43 -0.96 1.20
C ASN A 5 1.53 0.16 2.25
N TYR A 6 1.43 1.42 1.84
CA TYR A 6 1.34 2.55 2.77
C TYR A 6 0.09 2.40 3.64
N ILE A 7 -1.09 2.23 3.04
CA ILE A 7 -2.37 2.12 3.74
C ILE A 7 -2.39 0.96 4.75
N ILE A 8 -1.86 -0.20 4.38
CA ILE A 8 -1.81 -1.38 5.28
C ILE A 8 -0.60 -1.37 6.23
N ALA A 9 0.24 -0.34 6.16
CA ALA A 9 1.48 -0.26 6.90
C ALA A 9 2.39 -1.49 6.73
N ASN A 10 2.63 -1.91 5.48
CA ASN A 10 3.54 -3.00 5.15
C ASN A 10 4.94 -2.44 4.81
N PRO A 11 5.93 -2.58 5.71
CA PRO A 11 7.28 -2.09 5.47
C PRO A 11 8.10 -3.02 4.56
N ASP A 12 7.63 -4.25 4.35
CA ASP A 12 8.35 -5.26 3.59
C ASP A 12 8.06 -5.10 2.10
N LEU A 13 8.82 -4.19 1.50
CA LEU A 13 8.75 -3.84 0.10
C LEU A 13 9.95 -4.46 -0.61
N HIS A 14 9.82 -5.72 -0.99
CA HIS A 14 10.75 -6.35 -1.92
C HIS A 14 10.09 -6.68 -3.25
N ASP A 15 10.89 -6.72 -4.31
CA ASP A 15 10.45 -6.86 -5.70
C ASP A 15 9.62 -8.14 -5.96
N ASP A 16 9.72 -9.12 -5.07
CA ASP A 16 8.98 -10.39 -5.16
C ASP A 16 7.51 -10.30 -4.68
N ASN A 17 7.05 -9.15 -4.15
CA ASN A 17 5.67 -8.98 -3.62
C ASN A 17 4.60 -8.77 -4.70
N TYR A 18 5.03 -8.73 -5.96
CA TYR A 18 4.17 -8.67 -7.13
C TYR A 18 4.73 -9.54 -8.25
N GLY A 19 3.85 -10.06 -9.08
CA GLY A 19 4.20 -10.88 -10.23
C GLY A 19 3.43 -10.43 -11.46
N LEU A 20 3.80 -10.98 -12.62
CA LEU A 20 3.02 -10.85 -13.84
C LEU A 20 2.35 -12.18 -14.15
N LEU A 21 1.03 -12.15 -14.34
CA LEU A 21 0.31 -13.30 -14.85
C LEU A 21 0.48 -13.31 -16.37
N TYR A 22 1.05 -14.38 -16.89
CA TYR A 22 1.27 -14.55 -18.32
C TYR A 22 0.72 -15.89 -18.81
N ASN A 23 0.43 -15.97 -20.11
CA ASN A 23 0.11 -17.23 -20.76
C ASN A 23 1.39 -18.08 -20.87
N SER A 24 1.45 -19.25 -20.24
CA SER A 24 2.64 -20.11 -20.28
C SER A 24 3.02 -20.63 -21.68
N GLU A 25 2.06 -20.64 -22.62
CA GLU A 25 2.29 -21.10 -23.99
C GLU A 25 2.76 -19.98 -24.91
N THR A 26 2.20 -18.77 -24.76
CA THR A 26 2.51 -17.62 -25.65
C THR A 26 3.45 -16.58 -25.02
N PHE A 27 3.71 -16.68 -23.71
CA PHE A 27 4.42 -15.70 -22.89
C PHE A 27 3.79 -14.30 -22.87
N GLU A 28 2.56 -14.14 -23.35
CA GLU A 28 1.85 -12.85 -23.33
C GLU A 28 1.39 -12.50 -21.91
N PHE A 29 1.66 -11.26 -21.50
CA PHE A 29 1.18 -10.72 -20.23
C PHE A 29 -0.34 -10.52 -20.27
N LYS A 30 -1.03 -11.08 -19.27
CA LYS A 30 -2.48 -10.94 -19.09
C LYS A 30 -2.82 -9.87 -18.08
N SER A 31 -2.11 -9.86 -16.95
CA SER A 31 -2.36 -8.91 -15.87
C SER A 31 -1.19 -8.88 -14.89
N VAL A 32 -1.26 -7.94 -13.95
CA VAL A 32 -0.46 -8.00 -12.73
C VAL A 32 -1.07 -9.06 -11.81
N SER A 33 -0.23 -9.77 -11.09
CA SER A 33 -0.62 -10.68 -10.02
C SER A 33 -1.22 -9.91 -8.84
N PRO A 34 -2.11 -10.52 -8.04
CA PRO A 34 -2.44 -9.98 -6.72
C PRO A 34 -1.16 -9.68 -5.92
N CYS A 35 -1.22 -8.63 -5.10
CA CYS A 35 -0.16 -8.37 -4.13
C CYS A 35 -0.16 -9.51 -3.10
N TYR A 36 1.03 -10.00 -2.76
CA TYR A 36 1.23 -11.04 -1.76
C TYR A 36 2.20 -10.55 -0.68
N ASP A 37 2.35 -11.38 0.36
CA ASP A 37 3.26 -11.16 1.48
C ASP A 37 2.95 -9.90 2.32
N HIS A 38 1.86 -10.01 3.09
CA HIS A 38 1.36 -8.93 3.96
C HIS A 38 1.31 -9.36 5.43
N ASN A 39 2.04 -10.42 5.78
CA ASN A 39 2.12 -10.97 7.13
C ASN A 39 2.68 -9.97 8.17
N VAL A 40 3.52 -9.04 7.72
CA VAL A 40 4.11 -7.97 8.56
C VAL A 40 3.36 -6.64 8.49
N ALA A 41 2.24 -6.57 7.76
CA ALA A 41 1.36 -5.41 7.73
C ALA A 41 0.73 -5.15 9.11
N PHE A 42 0.40 -3.89 9.40
CA PHE A 42 -0.23 -3.44 10.65
C PHE A 42 0.53 -3.74 11.97
N GLN A 43 1.80 -4.16 11.90
CA GLN A 43 2.59 -4.49 13.11
C GLN A 43 3.25 -3.27 13.75
N GLU A 44 3.89 -2.41 12.95
CA GLU A 44 4.72 -1.29 13.45
C GLU A 44 3.99 0.07 13.51
N GLY A 45 2.76 0.13 12.98
CA GLY A 45 1.98 1.36 12.86
C GLY A 45 2.64 2.41 11.96
N LEU A 46 2.43 3.71 12.25
CA LEU A 46 2.96 4.82 11.43
C LEU A 46 4.51 4.91 11.46
N LEU A 47 5.15 4.50 12.55
CA LEU A 47 6.60 4.63 12.74
C LEU A 47 7.41 3.63 11.90
N GLY A 48 6.82 2.50 11.51
CA GLY A 48 7.47 1.52 10.63
C GLY A 48 7.53 1.95 9.16
N LEU A 49 6.68 2.90 8.74
CA LEU A 49 6.55 3.30 7.33
C LEU A 49 7.58 4.32 6.86
N SER A 50 8.12 5.12 7.79
CA SER A 50 9.24 6.03 7.54
C SER A 50 10.60 5.31 7.50
N ARG A 51 10.60 3.98 7.66
CA ARG A 51 11.78 3.12 7.67
C ARG A 51 11.63 2.02 6.62
N THR A 52 11.60 2.37 5.34
CA THR A 52 11.74 1.36 4.30
C THR A 52 13.17 0.83 4.28
N THR A 53 13.35 -0.46 4.53
CA THR A 53 14.54 -1.19 4.10
C THR A 53 14.16 -2.06 2.92
N MET A 54 13.94 -1.43 1.74
CA MET A 54 14.12 -2.19 0.51
C MET A 54 15.57 -2.63 0.51
N GLY A 55 15.82 -3.94 0.45
CA GLY A 55 17.12 -4.56 0.71
C GLY A 55 18.30 -3.72 0.25
N ASN A 56 19.14 -3.32 1.21
CA ASN A 56 20.33 -2.48 1.08
C ASN A 56 20.11 -0.98 0.75
N SER A 57 20.18 -0.16 1.80
CA SER A 57 20.65 1.25 1.82
C SER A 57 19.90 2.29 0.96
N ALA A 58 19.33 3.29 1.64
CA ALA A 58 18.84 4.57 1.11
C ALA A 58 17.59 4.53 0.20
N SER A 59 16.61 3.69 0.52
CA SER A 59 15.28 3.75 -0.11
C SER A 59 14.53 5.02 0.35
N ILE A 60 13.84 5.69 -0.58
CA ILE A 60 12.91 6.78 -0.27
C ILE A 60 11.80 6.21 0.65
N PRO A 61 11.45 6.90 1.75
CA PRO A 61 10.33 6.53 2.61
C PRO A 61 9.03 6.25 1.84
N LEU A 62 8.19 5.35 2.38
CA LEU A 62 7.00 4.90 1.66
C LEU A 62 5.94 6.00 1.53
N ASP A 63 5.84 6.90 2.51
CA ASP A 63 5.04 8.13 2.44
C ASP A 63 5.50 9.03 1.29
N ASP A 64 6.80 9.33 1.19
CA ASP A 64 7.36 10.14 0.11
C ASP A 64 7.10 9.51 -1.27
N LEU A 65 7.23 8.19 -1.41
CA LEU A 65 6.89 7.48 -2.65
C LEU A 65 5.40 7.54 -2.97
N CYS A 66 4.55 7.41 -1.94
CA CYS A 66 3.11 7.45 -2.09
C CYS A 66 2.62 8.85 -2.50
N GLU A 67 3.14 9.90 -1.87
CA GLU A 67 2.84 11.30 -2.18
C GLU A 67 3.20 11.62 -3.63
N HIS A 68 4.42 11.31 -4.07
CA HIS A 68 4.82 11.54 -5.48
C HIS A 68 3.94 10.79 -6.48
N PHE A 69 3.48 9.58 -6.14
CA PHE A 69 2.68 8.77 -7.03
C PHE A 69 1.25 9.30 -7.12
N ILE A 70 0.56 9.49 -5.99
CA ILE A 70 -0.88 9.74 -5.94
C ILE A 70 -1.32 11.03 -6.66
N VAL A 71 -0.45 12.04 -6.75
CA VAL A 71 -0.69 13.29 -7.49
C VAL A 71 -1.16 13.05 -8.93
N ASN A 72 -0.70 11.97 -9.57
CA ASN A 72 -1.04 11.62 -10.95
C ASN A 72 -2.24 10.67 -11.10
N TYR A 73 -2.79 10.13 -10.00
CA TYR A 73 -3.83 9.08 -10.02
C TYR A 73 -5.06 9.48 -9.19
N LYS A 74 -5.74 10.54 -9.63
CA LYS A 74 -6.93 11.08 -8.95
C LYS A 74 -8.09 10.07 -8.84
N ASP A 75 -8.17 9.11 -9.75
CA ASP A 75 -9.18 8.05 -9.71
C ASP A 75 -9.02 7.14 -8.48
N ILE A 76 -7.78 6.89 -8.06
CA ILE A 76 -7.47 6.13 -6.84
C ILE A 76 -7.97 6.90 -5.62
N ALA A 77 -7.68 8.20 -5.53
CA ALA A 77 -8.15 9.03 -4.43
C ALA A 77 -9.68 9.09 -4.33
N GLN A 78 -10.39 9.17 -5.46
CA GLN A 78 -11.86 9.12 -5.48
C GLN A 78 -12.39 7.78 -4.96
N LYS A 79 -11.76 6.65 -5.33
CA LYS A 79 -12.13 5.34 -4.80
C LYS A 79 -11.87 5.23 -3.30
N LEU A 80 -10.79 5.82 -2.80
CA LEU A 80 -10.48 5.85 -1.37
C LEU A 80 -11.52 6.66 -0.58
N LYS A 81 -12.06 7.75 -1.14
CA LYS A 81 -13.15 8.52 -0.52
C LYS A 81 -14.46 7.72 -0.37
N SER A 82 -14.67 6.70 -1.20
CA SER A 82 -15.90 5.90 -1.20
C SER A 82 -15.76 4.52 -0.56
N ILE A 83 -14.59 4.17 0.00
CA ILE A 83 -14.37 2.85 0.56
C ILE A 83 -15.13 2.71 1.88
N ASP A 84 -15.84 1.60 2.05
CA ASP A 84 -16.44 1.22 3.33
C ASP A 84 -15.42 0.43 4.15
N LEU A 85 -15.11 0.93 5.35
CA LEU A 85 -14.15 0.31 6.27
C LEU A 85 -14.83 -0.48 7.40
N ASP A 86 -16.17 -0.52 7.46
CA ASP A 86 -16.87 -1.23 8.54
C ASP A 86 -16.58 -2.73 8.52
N GLU A 87 -16.42 -3.31 7.32
CA GLU A 87 -16.07 -4.73 7.18
C GLU A 87 -14.69 -5.07 7.77
N VAL A 88 -13.72 -4.16 7.65
CA VAL A 88 -12.35 -4.41 8.14
C VAL A 88 -12.19 -4.14 9.63
N LYS A 89 -13.10 -3.37 10.23
CA LYS A 89 -13.05 -2.98 11.65
C LYS A 89 -13.03 -4.18 12.60
N ALA A 90 -13.71 -5.27 12.25
CA ALA A 90 -13.75 -6.49 13.07
C ALA A 90 -12.39 -7.23 13.13
N TYR A 91 -11.49 -6.98 12.19
CA TYR A 91 -10.20 -7.68 12.08
C TYR A 91 -9.02 -6.86 12.61
N LEU A 92 -9.25 -5.60 12.98
CA LEU A 92 -8.22 -4.67 13.43
C LEU A 92 -8.46 -4.28 14.89
N SER A 93 -7.39 -4.07 15.64
CA SER A 93 -7.50 -3.35 16.90
C SER A 93 -7.96 -1.92 16.66
N GLU A 94 -8.56 -1.28 17.67
CA GLU A 94 -8.99 0.13 17.60
C GLU A 94 -7.85 1.05 17.14
N ARG A 95 -6.63 0.82 17.67
CA ARG A 95 -5.43 1.53 17.24
C ARG A 95 -5.16 1.34 15.75
N GLN A 96 -5.09 0.10 15.26
CA GLN A 96 -4.79 -0.19 13.86
C GLN A 96 -5.86 0.38 12.92
N PHE A 97 -7.13 0.35 13.32
CA PHE A 97 -8.23 0.93 12.56
C PHE A 97 -8.13 2.46 12.48
N ASN A 98 -7.81 3.13 13.59
CA ASN A 98 -7.62 4.58 13.60
C ASN A 98 -6.43 4.98 12.71
N GLU A 99 -5.30 4.28 12.82
CA GLU A 99 -4.14 4.54 11.97
C GLU A 99 -4.42 4.21 10.48
N LEU A 100 -5.25 3.22 10.17
CA LEU A 100 -5.71 2.94 8.81
C LEU A 100 -6.47 4.13 8.22
N ASN A 101 -7.43 4.68 8.99
CA ASN A 101 -8.19 5.87 8.59
C ASN A 101 -7.28 7.08 8.36
N GLU A 102 -6.30 7.27 9.24
CA GLU A 102 -5.31 8.35 9.12
C GLU A 102 -4.51 8.20 7.82
N ARG A 103 -4.00 7.01 7.52
CA ARG A 103 -3.22 6.77 6.29
C ARG A 103 -4.05 6.95 5.03
N ILE A 104 -5.31 6.50 5.00
CA ILE A 104 -6.21 6.74 3.87
C ILE A 104 -6.45 8.25 3.68
N THR A 105 -6.66 8.97 4.79
CA THR A 105 -6.86 10.43 4.78
C THR A 105 -5.63 11.16 4.23
N ASN A 106 -4.43 10.76 4.64
CA ASN A 106 -3.17 11.32 4.12
C ASN A 106 -3.07 11.14 2.61
N VAL A 107 -3.29 9.92 2.11
CA VAL A 107 -3.25 9.63 0.66
C VAL A 107 -4.27 10.47 -0.11
N ILE A 108 -5.48 10.61 0.42
CA ILE A 108 -6.49 11.48 -0.19
C ILE A 108 -6.00 12.92 -0.23
N SER A 109 -5.44 13.44 0.85
CA SER A 109 -4.97 14.84 0.92
C SER A 109 -3.81 15.14 -0.03
N TRP A 110 -2.90 14.19 -0.22
CA TRP A 110 -1.78 14.32 -1.16
C TRP A 110 -2.21 14.34 -2.63
N SER A 111 -3.46 13.96 -2.93
CA SER A 111 -4.00 13.94 -4.29
C SER A 111 -4.66 15.26 -4.73
N GLU A 112 -4.88 16.18 -3.78
CA GLU A 112 -5.60 17.45 -3.95
C GLU A 112 -4.65 18.59 -4.34
#